data_AF-A0A1K2FAF2-F1
#
_entry.id   AF-A0A1K2FAF2-F1
#
_cell.length_a   1.000
_cell.length_b   1.000
_cell.length_c   1.000
_cell.angle_alpha   90.00
_cell.angle_beta   90.00
_cell.angle_gamma   90.00
#
_symmetry.space_group_name_H-M   'P 1'
#
loop_
_entity.id
_entity.type
_entity.pdbx_description
1 polymer ?
#
loop_
_entity_poly.entity_id
_entity_poly.type
_entity_poly.pdbx_seq_one_letter_code
_entity_poly.pdbx_strand_id
1 'polypeptide(L)' 'MVFKLVESAQARWRAVNGAHLVPLVRAGARFERGQLIERPEAVAA' A
#
# COMPACT_ATOMS: atom_id res chain seq x y z
N MET A 1 16.45 -11.72 19.85
CA MET A 1 16.17 -12.07 18.43
C MET A 1 15.11 -11.19 17.74
N VAL A 2 14.70 -10.05 18.29
CA VAL A 2 13.78 -9.10 17.61
C VAL A 2 14.50 -8.27 16.53
N PHE A 3 15.73 -7.83 16.79
CA PHE A 3 16.51 -6.97 15.89
C PHE A 3 16.66 -7.55 14.47
N LYS A 4 16.96 -8.85 14.36
CA LYS A 4 17.13 -9.53 13.06
C LYS A 4 15.83 -9.73 12.30
N LEU A 5 14.71 -9.88 13.00
CA LEU A 5 13.38 -9.93 12.38
C LEU A 5 13.00 -8.55 11.83
N VAL A 6 13.31 -7.48 12.57
CA VAL A 6 13.06 -6.10 12.13
C VAL A 6 13.96 -5.71 10.94
N GLU A 7 15.26 -6.03 10.96
CA GLU A 7 16.15 -5.80 9.81
C GLU A 7 15.68 -6.55 8.55
N SER A 8 15.29 -7.82 8.69
CA SER A 8 14.79 -8.63 7.56
C SER A 8 13.48 -8.08 7.02
N ALA A 9 12.61 -7.56 7.89
CA ALA A 9 11.38 -6.89 7.51
C ALA A 9 11.67 -5.55 6.82
N GLN A 10 12.63 -4.75 7.30
CA GLN A 10 13.04 -3.49 6.65
C GLN A 10 13.61 -3.72 5.24
N ALA A 11 14.46 -4.74 5.05
CA ALA A 11 15.01 -5.05 3.73
C ALA A 11 13.95 -5.58 2.75
N ARG A 12 12.91 -6.26 3.26
CA ARG A 12 11.77 -6.77 2.48
C ARG A 12 10.72 -5.69 2.20
N TRP A 13 10.58 -4.73 3.11
CA TRP A 13 9.68 -3.60 2.97
C TRP A 13 10.37 -2.54 2.10
N ARG A 14 10.06 -2.55 0.80
CA ARG A 14 10.06 -1.31 0.04
C ARG A 14 9.04 -0.41 0.72
N ALA A 15 9.50 0.42 1.66
CA ALA A 15 8.72 1.47 2.30
C ALA A 15 7.86 2.09 1.22
N VAL A 16 6.53 1.86 1.30
CA VAL A 16 5.50 2.27 0.33
C VAL A 16 6.12 3.09 -0.79
N ASN A 17 6.64 2.38 -1.80
CA ASN A 17 7.58 2.89 -2.82
C ASN A 17 6.99 3.98 -3.73
N GLY A 18 5.81 4.49 -3.40
CA GLY A 18 5.34 5.77 -3.86
C GLY A 18 4.92 6.63 -2.67
N ALA A 19 5.71 7.67 -2.37
CA ALA A 19 5.20 8.79 -1.57
C ALA A 19 3.89 9.34 -2.16
N HIS A 20 3.71 9.22 -3.48
CA HIS A 20 2.47 9.53 -4.21
C HIS A 20 1.32 8.53 -3.94
N LEU A 21 1.60 7.31 -3.49
CA LEU A 21 0.59 6.31 -3.12
C LEU A 21 0.12 6.47 -1.67
N VAL A 22 0.91 7.12 -0.81
CA VAL A 22 0.56 7.34 0.61
C VAL A 22 -0.75 8.10 0.79
N PRO A 23 -1.05 9.18 0.04
CA PRO A 23 -2.35 9.84 0.08
C PRO A 23 -3.52 8.91 -0.30
N LEU A 24 -3.33 8.05 -1.30
CA LEU A 24 -4.35 7.11 -1.77
C LEU A 24 -4.66 6.03 -0.72
N VAL A 25 -3.62 5.50 -0.06
CA VAL A 25 -3.78 4.55 1.05
C VAL A 25 -4.49 5.22 2.23
N ARG A 26 -4.13 6.47 2.58
CA ARG A 26 -4.81 7.24 3.63
C ARG A 26 -6.28 7.52 3.29
N ALA A 27 -6.60 7.70 2.01
CA ALA A 27 -7.96 7.85 1.52
C ALA A 27 -8.76 6.54 1.47
N GLY A 28 -8.15 5.39 1.82
CA GLY A 28 -8.82 4.09 1.82
C GLY A 28 -8.95 3.45 0.44
N ALA A 29 -8.12 3.84 -0.52
CA ALA A 29 -8.10 3.22 -1.85
C ALA A 29 -7.66 1.75 -1.78
N ARG A 30 -8.24 0.90 -2.63
CA ARG A 30 -7.94 -0.53 -2.66
C ARG A 30 -6.71 -0.78 -3.54
N PHE A 31 -5.75 -1.54 -3.03
CA PHE A 31 -4.57 -1.97 -3.77
C PHE A 31 -4.53 -3.50 -3.84
N GLU A 32 -4.14 -4.03 -5.00
CA GLU A 32 -3.87 -5.45 -5.18
C GLU A 32 -2.47 -5.62 -5.77
N ARG A 33 -1.59 -6.38 -5.09
CA ARG A 33 -0.20 -6.59 -5.53
C ARG A 33 0.59 -5.29 -5.82
N GLY A 34 0.24 -4.19 -5.15
CA GLY A 34 0.88 -2.88 -5.33
C GLY A 34 0.30 -2.04 -6.48
N GLN A 35 -0.73 -2.52 -7.18
CA GLN A 35 -1.46 -1.76 -8.18
C GLN A 35 -2.74 -1.18 -7.57
N LEU A 36 -3.03 0.08 -7.89
CA LEU A 36 -4.28 0.72 -7.51
C LEU A 36 -5.43 0.06 -8.28
N ILE A 37 -6.45 -0.39 -7.55
CA ILE A 37 -7.69 -0.89 -8.13
C ILE A 37 -8.69 0.26 -8.10
N GLU A 38 -9.01 0.82 -9.26
CA GLU A 38 -10.12 1.77 -9.39
C GLU A 38 -11.45 1.05 -9.09
N ARG A 39 -12.32 1.71 -8.32
CA ARG A 39 -13.67 1.21 -8.10
C ARG A 39 -14.45 1.36 -9.41
N PRO A 40 -15.18 0.35 -9.91
CA PRO A 40 -16.16 0.58 -10.96
C PRO A 40 -17.16 1.61 -10.41
N GLU A 41 -17.33 2.75 -11.10
CA GLU A 41 -18.28 3.78 -10.68
C GLU A 41 -19.60 3.10 -10.31
N ALA A 42 -19.95 3.15 -9.03
CA ALA A 42 -21.31 2.82 -8.65
C ALA A 42 -22.13 3.95 -9.26
N VAL A 43 -22.74 3.69 -10.42
CA VAL A 43 -23.79 4.54 -10.97
C VAL A 43 -24.82 4.65 -9.86
N ALA A 44 -24.79 5.76 -9.15
CA ALA A 44 -25.80 6.11 -8.18
C ALA A 44 -27.10 6.30 -8.97
N ALA A 45 -28.08 5.46 -8.67
CA ALA A 45 -29.44 5.54 -9.19
C ALA A 45 -30.18 6.75 -8.60
#